data_AF-A0A1G1LF48-F1
#
_entry.id   AF-A0A1G1LF48-F1
#
_cell.length_a   1.000
_cell.length_b   1.000
_cell.length_c   1.000
_cell.angle_alpha   90.00
_cell.angle_beta   90.00
_cell.angle_gamma   90.00
#
_symmetry.space_group_name_H-M   'P 1'
#
loop_
_entity.id
_entity.type
_entity.pdbx_description
1 polymer ?
#
loop_
_entity_poly.entity_id
_entity_poly.type
_entity_poly.pdbx_seq_one_letter_code
_entity_poly.pdbx_strand_id
1 'polypeptide(L)'
;MVINKSLKTCIEKNQTDFLSLHAELLLQAWFANKMTIPILWIQSGKRIPEGSLNRIFYFLEELEHHFLDRVGGDYSSLVEWLKEYFKRHPEVSPKERFRALKMYARIFRAFGLQHEFGKGIPR
;
A
#
# COMPACT_ATOMS: atom_id res chain seq x y z
N MET A 1 -15.19 22.89 -5.09
CA MET A 1 -14.16 22.49 -4.09
C MET A 1 -14.74 22.78 -2.71
N VAL A 2 -15.34 21.77 -2.05
CA VAL A 2 -15.99 21.97 -0.75
C VAL A 2 -14.94 21.77 0.32
N ILE A 3 -14.43 22.88 0.86
CA ILE A 3 -13.54 22.86 2.02
C ILE A 3 -14.38 22.39 3.20
N ASN A 4 -14.07 21.18 3.68
CA ASN A 4 -14.78 20.51 4.76
C ASN A 4 -14.73 21.38 6.04
N LYS A 5 -15.85 21.51 6.78
CA LYS A 5 -15.95 22.38 7.97
C LYS A 5 -14.85 22.09 9.01
N SER A 6 -14.35 20.86 9.06
CA SER A 6 -13.23 20.42 9.90
C SER A 6 -11.89 21.10 9.56
N LEU A 7 -11.64 21.43 8.28
CA LEU A 7 -10.45 22.17 7.85
C LEU A 7 -10.46 23.62 8.33
N LYS A 8 -11.64 24.24 8.41
CA LYS A 8 -11.79 25.62 8.89
C LYS A 8 -11.41 25.75 10.37
N THR A 9 -11.75 24.73 11.16
CA THR A 9 -11.50 24.70 12.61
C THR A 9 -10.04 24.38 12.97
N CYS A 10 -9.30 23.68 12.11
CA CYS A 10 -7.87 23.39 12.33
C CYS A 10 -6.97 24.60 12.00
N ILE A 11 -7.33 25.39 10.99
CA ILE A 11 -6.55 26.57 10.56
C ILE A 11 -6.48 27.64 11.68
N GLU A 12 -7.50 27.72 12.52
CA GLU A 12 -7.58 28.73 13.59
C GLU A 12 -6.74 28.39 14.83
N LYS A 13 -6.15 27.18 14.95
CA LYS A 13 -5.54 26.75 16.22
C LYS A 13 -4.05 26.44 16.27
N ASN A 14 -3.33 26.15 15.18
CA ASN A 14 -1.84 26.11 15.16
C ASN A 14 -1.31 25.86 13.73
N GLN A 15 -0.33 26.66 13.27
CA GLN A 15 0.32 26.48 11.96
C GLN A 15 1.05 25.13 11.82
N THR A 16 1.51 24.55 12.93
CA THR A 16 2.19 23.25 12.99
C THR A 16 1.26 22.08 12.64
N ASP A 17 -0.02 22.18 13.00
CA ASP A 17 -1.02 21.14 12.73
C ASP A 17 -1.50 21.13 11.27
N PHE A 18 -1.40 22.27 10.58
CA PHE A 18 -1.74 22.36 9.16
C PHE A 18 -0.69 21.67 8.27
N LEU A 19 0.59 21.86 8.58
CA LEU A 19 1.70 21.25 7.85
C LEU A 19 1.77 19.74 8.07
N SER A 20 1.52 19.26 9.29
CA SER A 20 1.48 17.83 9.60
C SER A 20 0.32 17.13 8.88
N LEU A 21 -0.88 17.73 8.86
CA LEU A 21 -2.03 17.18 8.14
C LEU A 21 -1.79 17.10 6.63
N HIS A 22 -1.20 18.14 6.02
CA HIS A 22 -0.85 18.11 4.59
C HIS A 22 0.21 17.07 4.28
N ALA A 23 1.23 16.93 5.14
CA ALA A 23 2.25 15.91 4.98
C ALA A 23 1.67 14.49 5.06
N GLU A 24 0.73 14.25 5.97
CA GLU A 24 0.04 12.96 6.09
C GLU A 24 -0.81 12.65 4.85
N LEU A 25 -1.57 13.61 4.34
CA LEU A 25 -2.36 13.43 3.11
C LEU A 25 -1.47 13.17 1.89
N LEU A 26 -0.33 13.86 1.77
CA LEU A 26 0.63 13.63 0.70
C LEU A 26 1.26 12.24 0.80
N LEU A 27 1.60 11.80 2.01
CA LEU A 27 2.12 10.46 2.26
C LEU A 27 1.10 9.38 1.87
N GLN A 28 -0.16 9.55 2.29
CA GLN A 28 -1.25 8.64 1.94
C GLN A 28 -1.47 8.58 0.42
N ALA A 29 -1.49 9.72 -0.27
CA ALA A 29 -1.65 9.78 -1.72
C ALA A 29 -0.48 9.14 -2.48
N TRP A 30 0.75 9.43 -2.05
CA TRP A 30 1.96 8.79 -2.58
C TRP A 30 1.90 7.27 -2.41
N PHE A 31 1.56 6.81 -1.20
CA PHE A 31 1.47 5.39 -0.87
C PHE A 31 0.41 4.68 -1.72
N ALA A 32 -0.79 5.25 -1.84
CA ALA A 32 -1.87 4.68 -2.65
C ALA A 32 -1.46 4.54 -4.12
N ASN A 33 -0.78 5.55 -4.67
CA ASN A 33 -0.26 5.52 -6.04
C ASN A 33 0.80 4.41 -6.22
N LYS A 34 1.73 4.26 -5.26
CA LYS A 34 2.76 3.21 -5.32
C LYS A 34 2.17 1.81 -5.20
N MET A 35 1.18 1.61 -4.33
CA MET A 35 0.49 0.33 -4.13
C MET A 35 -0.34 -0.12 -5.34
N THR A 36 -0.83 0.83 -6.15
CA THR A 36 -1.68 0.54 -7.32
C THR A 36 -0.96 -0.35 -8.33
N ILE A 37 0.33 -0.12 -8.56
CA ILE A 37 1.12 -0.89 -9.53
C ILE A 37 1.20 -2.39 -9.16
N PRO A 38 1.64 -2.77 -7.95
CA PRO A 38 1.59 -4.16 -7.52
C PRO A 38 0.20 -4.80 -7.56
N ILE A 39 -0.85 -4.06 -7.20
CA ILE A 39 -2.24 -4.57 -7.22
C ILE A 39 -2.66 -4.91 -8.65
N LEU A 40 -2.38 -4.02 -9.61
CA LEU A 40 -2.67 -4.26 -11.03
C LEU A 40 -1.92 -5.49 -11.55
N TRP A 41 -0.67 -5.69 -11.13
CA TRP A 41 0.08 -6.90 -11.49
C TRP A 41 -0.59 -8.16 -10.95
N ILE A 42 -0.93 -8.19 -9.66
CA ILE A 42 -1.65 -9.30 -9.02
C ILE A 42 -2.95 -9.65 -9.77
N GLN A 43 -3.70 -8.63 -10.20
CA GLN A 43 -4.98 -8.81 -10.90
C GLN A 43 -4.80 -9.22 -12.36
N SER A 44 -3.76 -8.73 -13.04
CA SER A 44 -3.56 -8.95 -14.47
C SER A 44 -3.30 -10.40 -14.86
N GLY A 45 -2.72 -11.19 -13.95
CA GLY A 45 -2.24 -12.54 -14.25
C GLY A 45 -1.15 -12.59 -15.32
N LYS A 46 -0.53 -11.46 -15.67
CA LYS A 46 0.54 -11.37 -16.67
C LYS A 46 1.91 -11.56 -16.03
N ARG A 47 2.87 -12.06 -16.82
CA ARG A 47 4.28 -12.08 -16.39
C ARG A 47 4.77 -10.66 -16.14
N ILE A 48 5.44 -10.48 -15.01
CA ILE A 48 5.98 -9.18 -14.61
C ILE A 48 7.36 -9.03 -15.27
N PRO A 49 7.62 -7.95 -16.02
CA PRO A 49 8.96 -7.64 -16.52
C PRO A 49 9.95 -7.46 -15.37
N GLU A 50 11.19 -7.89 -15.55
CA GLU A 50 12.23 -7.81 -14.51
C GLU A 50 12.40 -6.40 -13.93
N GLY A 51 12.43 -5.38 -14.79
CA GLY A 51 12.52 -3.99 -14.34
C GLY A 51 11.33 -3.54 -13.46
N SER A 52 10.12 -4.07 -13.72
CA SER A 52 8.95 -3.81 -12.89
C SER A 52 8.99 -4.61 -11.58
N LEU A 53 9.51 -5.84 -11.61
CA LEU A 53 9.70 -6.68 -10.43
C LEU A 53 10.67 -6.02 -9.44
N ASN A 54 11.82 -5.54 -9.93
CA ASN A 54 12.80 -4.85 -9.10
C ASN A 54 12.20 -3.59 -8.45
N ARG A 55 11.39 -2.81 -9.17
CA ARG A 55 10.68 -1.65 -8.61
C ARG A 55 9.70 -2.03 -7.50
N ILE A 56 9.01 -3.16 -7.63
CA ILE A 56 8.13 -3.68 -6.58
C ILE A 56 8.96 -4.07 -5.36
N PHE A 57 10.11 -4.73 -5.54
CA PHE A 57 10.97 -5.13 -4.42
C PHE A 57 11.55 -3.93 -3.68
N TYR A 58 12.08 -2.95 -4.39
CA TYR A 58 12.56 -1.71 -3.77
C TYR A 58 11.46 -1.01 -2.97
N PHE A 59 10.25 -0.92 -3.54
CA PHE A 59 9.13 -0.31 -2.82
C PHE A 59 8.75 -1.09 -1.55
N LEU A 60 8.75 -2.42 -1.59
CA LEU A 60 8.48 -3.25 -0.41
C LEU A 60 9.56 -3.09 0.68
N GLU A 61 10.83 -2.95 0.27
CA GLU A 61 11.95 -2.67 1.18
C GLU A 61 11.85 -1.28 1.80
N GLU A 62 11.53 -0.26 1.01
CA GLU A 62 11.27 1.09 1.51
C GLU A 62 10.14 1.09 2.54
N LEU A 63 9.05 0.38 2.26
CA LEU A 63 7.94 0.22 3.21
C LEU A 63 8.40 -0.44 4.51
N GLU A 64 9.15 -1.53 4.42
CA GLU A 64 9.67 -2.25 5.59
C GLU A 64 10.54 -1.34 6.45
N HIS A 65 11.56 -0.71 5.85
CA HIS A 65 12.64 -0.04 6.57
C HIS A 65 12.28 1.37 7.06
N HIS A 66 11.40 2.08 6.34
CA HIS A 66 11.13 3.48 6.65
C HIS A 66 9.77 3.71 7.31
N PHE A 67 8.82 2.80 7.12
CA PHE A 67 7.44 3.02 7.54
C PHE A 67 6.97 1.95 8.51
N LEU A 68 7.03 0.68 8.14
CA LEU A 68 6.41 -0.41 8.89
C LEU A 68 7.10 -0.67 10.24
N ASP A 69 8.42 -0.48 10.31
CA ASP A 69 9.17 -0.54 11.59
C ASP A 69 8.63 0.48 12.62
N ARG A 70 8.08 1.61 12.16
CA ARG A 70 7.53 2.67 13.01
C ARG A 70 6.07 2.44 13.43
N VAL A 71 5.31 1.62 12.71
CA VAL A 71 3.88 1.38 13.02
C VAL A 71 3.70 0.28 14.07
N GLY A 72 4.75 -0.47 14.38
CA GLY A 72 4.72 -1.56 15.35
C GLY A 72 4.09 -2.84 14.77
N GLY A 73 4.86 -3.93 14.81
CA GLY A 73 4.47 -5.24 14.31
C GLY A 73 5.56 -5.88 13.44
N ASP A 74 5.60 -7.21 13.40
CA ASP A 74 6.49 -7.93 12.49
C ASP A 74 5.88 -7.95 11.08
N TYR A 75 6.29 -6.98 10.27
CA TYR A 75 5.96 -6.90 8.85
C TYR A 75 7.03 -7.51 7.95
N SER A 76 8.20 -7.88 8.49
CA SER A 76 9.29 -8.49 7.72
C SER A 76 8.86 -9.80 7.09
N SER A 77 8.18 -10.64 7.86
CA SER A 77 7.60 -11.89 7.34
C SER A 77 6.54 -11.65 6.25
N LEU A 78 5.81 -10.54 6.30
CA LEU A 78 4.82 -10.16 5.28
C LEU A 78 5.51 -9.69 4.00
N VAL A 79 6.52 -8.83 4.13
CA VAL A 79 7.31 -8.28 3.02
C VAL A 79 8.03 -9.40 2.29
N GLU A 80 8.69 -10.30 3.02
CA GLU A 80 9.38 -11.45 2.43
C GLU A 80 8.40 -12.36 1.69
N TRP A 81 7.24 -12.64 2.28
CA TRP A 81 6.21 -13.44 1.60
C TRP A 81 5.74 -12.78 0.30
N LEU A 82 5.57 -11.45 0.29
CA LEU A 82 5.18 -10.72 -0.92
C LEU A 82 6.26 -10.77 -2.00
N LYS A 83 7.55 -10.65 -1.63
CA LYS A 83 8.67 -10.81 -2.57
C LYS A 83 8.63 -12.19 -3.24
N GLU A 84 8.51 -13.25 -2.43
CA GLU A 84 8.41 -14.63 -2.93
C GLU A 84 7.17 -14.88 -3.79
N TYR A 85 6.05 -14.22 -3.47
CA TYR A 85 4.86 -14.25 -4.33
C TYR A 85 5.15 -13.64 -5.71
N PHE A 86 5.77 -12.47 -5.78
CA PHE A 86 6.02 -11.80 -7.06
C PHE A 86 7.09 -12.50 -7.91
N LYS A 87 8.08 -13.18 -7.29
CA LYS A 87 9.05 -14.02 -8.02
C LYS A 87 8.36 -15.15 -8.80
N ARG A 88 7.26 -15.70 -8.27
CA ARG A 88 6.50 -16.81 -8.87
C ARG A 88 5.33 -16.34 -9.74
N HIS A 89 5.05 -15.04 -9.79
CA HIS A 89 3.95 -14.51 -10.59
C HIS A 89 4.27 -14.64 -12.10
N PRO A 90 3.34 -15.16 -12.95
CA PRO A 90 1.92 -15.34 -12.71
C PRO A 90 1.49 -16.77 -12.34
N GLU A 91 2.44 -17.70 -12.17
CA GLU A 91 2.23 -19.15 -11.92
C GLU A 91 1.65 -19.46 -10.52
N VAL A 92 1.27 -18.43 -9.77
CA VAL A 92 0.64 -18.51 -8.45
C VAL A 92 -0.85 -18.86 -8.52
N SER A 93 -1.31 -19.65 -7.55
CA SER A 93 -2.71 -20.06 -7.44
C SER A 93 -3.66 -18.90 -7.14
N PRO A 94 -4.96 -18.99 -7.47
CA PRO A 94 -5.95 -17.97 -7.09
C PRO A 94 -6.00 -17.69 -5.59
N LYS A 95 -5.78 -18.73 -4.75
CA LYS A 95 -5.70 -18.59 -3.28
C LYS A 95 -4.51 -17.72 -2.87
N GLU A 96 -3.36 -17.88 -3.50
CA GLU A 96 -2.18 -17.05 -3.25
C GLU A 96 -2.38 -15.61 -3.74
N ARG A 97 -3.02 -15.41 -4.90
CA ARG A 97 -3.40 -14.05 -5.37
C ARG A 97 -4.28 -13.34 -4.36
N PHE A 98 -5.30 -14.04 -3.84
CA PHE A 98 -6.18 -13.51 -2.81
C PHE A 98 -5.44 -13.23 -1.48
N ARG A 99 -4.50 -14.11 -1.11
CA ARG A 99 -3.63 -13.89 0.06
C ARG A 99 -2.74 -12.66 -0.11
N ALA A 100 -2.16 -12.45 -1.29
CA ALA A 100 -1.37 -11.26 -1.60
C ALA A 100 -2.22 -10.00 -1.41
N LEU A 101 -3.43 -9.95 -1.99
CA LEU A 101 -4.35 -8.83 -1.79
C LEU A 101 -4.71 -8.57 -0.32
N LYS A 102 -4.92 -9.63 0.47
CA LYS A 102 -5.14 -9.51 1.93
C LYS A 102 -3.92 -8.94 2.66
N MET A 103 -2.70 -9.28 2.23
CA MET A 103 -1.48 -8.72 2.81
C MET A 103 -1.33 -7.24 2.46
N TYR A 104 -1.58 -6.87 1.21
CA TYR A 104 -1.67 -5.45 0.80
C TYR A 104 -2.72 -4.71 1.65
N ALA A 105 -3.88 -5.30 1.92
CA ALA A 105 -4.89 -4.75 2.83
C ALA A 105 -4.38 -4.46 4.24
N ARG A 106 -3.53 -5.35 4.78
CA ARG A 106 -2.90 -5.14 6.09
C ARG A 106 -1.95 -3.96 6.08
N ILE A 107 -1.17 -3.79 5.01
CA ILE A 107 -0.28 -2.62 4.84
C ILE A 107 -1.12 -1.35 4.72
N PHE A 108 -2.19 -1.32 3.91
CA PHE A 108 -3.09 -0.16 3.81
C PHE A 108 -3.64 0.28 5.18
N ARG A 109 -4.08 -0.68 6.00
CA ARG A 109 -4.56 -0.38 7.36
C ARG A 109 -3.48 0.19 8.28
N ALA A 110 -2.23 -0.25 8.13
CA ALA A 110 -1.10 0.31 8.88
C ALA A 110 -0.87 1.80 8.57
N PHE A 111 -1.27 2.25 7.37
CA PHE A 111 -1.22 3.66 6.95
C PHE A 111 -2.53 4.42 7.21
N GLY A 112 -3.45 3.88 8.02
CA GLY A 112 -4.74 4.50 8.31
C GLY A 112 -5.72 4.52 7.12
N LEU A 113 -5.39 3.80 6.04
CA LEU A 113 -6.22 3.75 4.84
C LEU A 113 -7.14 2.53 4.87
N GLN A 114 -8.42 2.76 4.59
CA GLN A 114 -9.38 1.67 4.36
C GLN A 114 -9.34 1.28 2.88
N HIS A 115 -9.03 0.03 2.59
CA HIS A 115 -9.12 -0.52 1.23
C HIS A 115 -9.77 -1.90 1.25
N GLU A 116 -10.91 -2.02 0.57
CA GLU A 116 -11.64 -3.27 0.41
C GLU A 116 -11.14 -4.03 -0.82
N PHE A 117 -10.15 -4.90 -0.63
CA PHE A 117 -9.72 -5.82 -1.67
C PHE A 117 -10.72 -6.98 -1.82
N GLY A 118 -11.36 -7.13 -2.99
CA GLY A 118 -12.12 -8.36 -3.33
C GLY A 118 -13.50 -8.19 -3.97
N LYS A 119 -14.03 -6.98 -4.18
CA LYS A 119 -15.36 -6.77 -4.80
C LYS A 119 -15.43 -6.97 -6.33
N GLY A 120 -14.47 -7.68 -6.94
CA GLY A 120 -14.42 -7.81 -8.41
C GLY A 120 -13.54 -8.94 -8.96
N ILE A 121 -13.17 -9.93 -8.15
CA ILE A 121 -12.43 -11.10 -8.67
C ILE A 121 -13.49 -12.13 -9.08
N PRO A 122 -13.70 -12.39 -10.40
CA PRO A 122 -14.55 -13.49 -10.81
C PRO A 122 -13.96 -14.79 -10.22
N ARG A 123 -14.84 -15.58 -9.59
CA ARG A 123 -14.51 -16.87 -8.98
C ARG A 123 -14.03 -17.88 -10.01
#